data_AF-A0A3N0Z0H7-F1
#
_entry.id   AF-A0A3N0Z0H7-F1
#
_cell.length_a   1.000
_cell.length_b   1.000
_cell.length_c   1.000
_cell.angle_alpha   90.00
_cell.angle_beta   90.00
_cell.angle_gamma   90.00
#
_symmetry.space_group_name_H-M   'P 1'
#
loop_
_entity.id
_entity.type
_entity.pdbx_description
1 polymer ?
#
loop_
_entity_poly.entity_id
_entity_poly.type
_entity_poly.pdbx_seq_one_letter_code
_entity_poly.pdbx_strand_id
1 'polypeptide(L)'
;MKTAFFLFDLAENMEREQQAHLYELSYYLYCQIVDAQVDYPANWDKNLALAAERLLQSGGRGYGLDSLLSRSIHHFSRYLQREPTDPQSKAIRSVIAQLRKERDKLRDRQKG
;
A
#
# COMPACT_ATOMS: atom_id res chain seq x y z
N MET A 1 -9.06 -7.81 -10.34
CA MET A 1 -8.15 -7.94 -11.50
C MET A 1 -7.03 -8.90 -11.12
N LYS A 2 -6.63 -9.85 -12.00
CA LYS A 2 -5.60 -10.87 -11.67
C LYS A 2 -4.17 -10.37 -11.88
N THR A 3 -3.92 -9.44 -12.81
CA THR A 3 -2.56 -8.99 -13.17
C THR A 3 -1.84 -8.24 -12.07
N ALA A 4 -2.49 -7.24 -11.43
CA ALA A 4 -1.86 -6.48 -10.35
C ALA A 4 -1.55 -7.35 -9.12
N PHE A 5 -2.45 -8.29 -8.81
CA PHE A 5 -2.22 -9.30 -7.77
C PHE A 5 -1.10 -10.27 -8.14
N PHE A 6 -1.05 -10.75 -9.38
CA PHE A 6 0.01 -11.64 -9.85
C PHE A 6 1.39 -11.01 -9.76
N LEU A 7 1.55 -9.73 -10.14
CA LEU A 7 2.83 -9.03 -9.99
C LEU A 7 3.25 -8.87 -8.52
N PHE A 8 2.29 -8.63 -7.63
CA PHE A 8 2.55 -8.57 -6.19
C PHE A 8 3.01 -9.93 -5.65
N ASP A 9 2.30 -11.00 -5.99
CA ASP A 9 2.61 -12.36 -5.58
C ASP A 9 3.97 -12.83 -6.14
N LEU A 10 4.29 -12.44 -7.38
CA LEU A 10 5.60 -12.69 -7.98
C LEU A 10 6.71 -11.95 -7.22
N ALA A 11 6.47 -10.70 -6.79
CA ALA A 11 7.44 -9.90 -6.06
C ALA A 11 7.85 -10.54 -4.72
N GLU A 12 6.91 -11.15 -4.00
CA GLU A 12 7.17 -11.82 -2.72
C GLU A 12 8.13 -13.03 -2.86
N ASN A 13 8.35 -13.54 -4.08
CA ASN A 13 9.22 -14.68 -4.39
C ASN A 13 10.53 -14.30 -5.11
N MET A 14 10.84 -13.01 -5.27
CA MET A 14 11.98 -12.52 -6.07
C MET A 14 13.11 -11.93 -5.21
N GLU A 15 14.32 -11.85 -5.77
CA GLU A 15 15.45 -11.12 -5.15
C GLU A 15 15.20 -9.60 -5.14
N ARG A 16 15.89 -8.88 -4.23
CA ARG A 16 15.49 -7.53 -3.77
C ARG A 16 15.29 -6.50 -4.89
N GLU A 17 16.10 -6.53 -5.95
CA GLU A 17 16.03 -5.52 -7.01
C GLU A 17 14.84 -5.75 -7.95
N GLN A 18 14.61 -7.00 -8.39
CA GLN A 18 13.45 -7.37 -9.20
C GLN A 18 12.15 -7.22 -8.39
N GLN A 19 12.19 -7.57 -7.11
CA GLN A 19 11.06 -7.47 -6.19
C GLN A 19 10.51 -6.04 -6.10
N ALA A 20 11.38 -5.05 -5.93
CA ALA A 20 10.95 -3.66 -5.78
C ALA A 20 10.33 -3.07 -7.06
N HIS A 21 10.80 -3.48 -8.23
CA HIS A 21 10.16 -3.09 -9.50
C HIS A 21 8.77 -3.71 -9.68
N LEU A 22 8.59 -4.96 -9.25
CA LEU A 22 7.29 -5.63 -9.30
C LEU A 22 6.28 -5.01 -8.33
N TYR A 23 6.71 -4.59 -7.13
CA TYR A 23 5.86 -3.82 -6.23
C TYR A 23 5.45 -2.47 -6.82
N GLU A 24 6.36 -1.77 -7.49
CA GLU A 24 6.07 -0.52 -8.18
C GLU A 24 5.02 -0.70 -9.29
N LEU A 25 5.18 -1.71 -10.16
CA LEU A 25 4.22 -2.01 -11.21
C LEU A 25 2.85 -2.40 -10.63
N SER A 26 2.83 -3.21 -9.56
CA SER A 26 1.59 -3.57 -8.87
C SER A 26 0.90 -2.34 -8.30
N TYR A 27 1.66 -1.48 -7.61
CA TYR A 27 1.17 -0.22 -7.04
C TYR A 27 0.55 0.69 -8.11
N TYR A 28 1.27 0.89 -9.22
CA TYR A 28 0.82 1.70 -10.34
C TYR A 28 -0.50 1.18 -10.93
N LEU A 29 -0.59 -0.12 -11.19
CA LEU A 29 -1.82 -0.72 -11.73
C LEU A 29 -2.99 -0.58 -10.76
N TYR A 30 -2.77 -0.82 -9.47
CA TYR A 30 -3.83 -0.62 -8.48
C TYR A 30 -4.28 0.84 -8.40
N CYS A 31 -3.37 1.81 -8.48
CA CYS A 31 -3.74 3.23 -8.54
C CYS A 31 -4.63 3.50 -9.76
N GLN A 32 -4.23 3.07 -10.96
CA GLN A 32 -5.02 3.30 -12.17
C GLN A 32 -6.46 2.78 -12.05
N ILE A 33 -6.65 1.64 -11.39
CA ILE A 33 -7.96 1.01 -11.30
C ILE A 33 -8.81 1.63 -10.19
N VAL A 34 -8.21 1.80 -9.01
CA VAL A 34 -8.90 2.34 -7.83
C VAL A 34 -9.23 3.82 -8.01
N ASP A 35 -8.38 4.57 -8.72
CA ASP A 35 -8.62 5.98 -9.00
C ASP A 35 -9.63 6.21 -10.14
N ALA A 36 -9.75 5.27 -11.07
CA ALA A 36 -10.67 5.38 -12.20
C ALA A 36 -12.09 4.85 -11.91
N GLN A 37 -12.27 4.05 -10.86
CA GLN A 37 -13.53 3.35 -10.58
C GLN A 37 -14.02 3.67 -9.17
N VAL A 38 -15.31 3.96 -9.03
CA VAL A 38 -15.93 4.24 -7.73
C VAL A 38 -16.38 2.94 -7.02
N ASP A 39 -16.79 1.94 -7.80
CA ASP A 39 -17.27 0.64 -7.32
C ASP A 39 -16.32 -0.49 -7.73
N TYR A 40 -15.46 -0.88 -6.81
CA TYR A 40 -14.47 -1.94 -7.00
C TYR A 40 -14.41 -2.85 -5.77
N PRO A 41 -13.99 -4.12 -5.88
CA PRO A 41 -13.91 -5.06 -4.76
C PRO A 41 -13.07 -4.55 -3.57
N ALA A 42 -13.54 -4.78 -2.34
CA ALA A 42 -12.86 -4.29 -1.13
C ALA A 42 -11.40 -4.74 -1.03
N ASN A 43 -11.09 -5.97 -1.46
CA ASN A 43 -9.72 -6.48 -1.45
C ASN A 43 -8.73 -5.65 -2.29
N TRP A 44 -9.17 -4.83 -3.25
CA TRP A 44 -8.26 -3.95 -3.98
C TRP A 44 -7.75 -2.80 -3.12
N ASP A 45 -8.54 -2.32 -2.15
CA ASP A 45 -8.05 -1.36 -1.14
C ASP A 45 -6.90 -1.99 -0.34
N LYS A 46 -7.09 -3.22 0.14
CA LYS A 46 -6.05 -3.95 0.88
C LYS A 46 -4.78 -4.15 0.05
N ASN A 47 -4.94 -4.60 -1.20
CA ASN A 47 -3.80 -4.89 -2.06
C ASN A 47 -3.04 -3.62 -2.48
N LEU A 48 -3.75 -2.52 -2.76
CA LEU A 48 -3.11 -1.23 -3.02
C LEU A 48 -2.33 -0.74 -1.80
N ALA A 49 -2.90 -0.90 -0.60
CA ALA A 49 -2.22 -0.50 0.64
C ALA A 49 -0.94 -1.31 0.90
N LEU A 50 -0.98 -2.62 0.63
CA LEU A 50 0.19 -3.51 0.69
C LEU A 50 1.25 -3.15 -0.36
N ALA A 51 0.85 -2.92 -1.61
CA ALA A 51 1.78 -2.52 -2.67
C ALA A 51 2.49 -1.20 -2.34
N ALA A 52 1.74 -0.22 -1.80
CA ALA A 52 2.31 1.05 -1.33
C ALA A 52 3.30 0.87 -0.17
N GLU A 53 2.99 -0.02 0.77
CA GLU A 53 3.83 -0.31 1.94
C GLU A 53 5.11 -1.05 1.55
N ARG A 54 5.03 -2.03 0.65
CA ARG A 54 6.20 -2.73 0.11
C ARG A 54 7.08 -1.82 -0.75
N LEU A 55 6.47 -0.92 -1.51
CA LEU A 55 7.21 0.09 -2.26
C LEU A 55 7.93 1.08 -1.32
N LEU A 56 7.29 1.46 -0.21
CA LEU A 56 7.93 2.26 0.84
C LEU A 56 9.16 1.56 1.43
N GLN A 57 9.02 0.27 1.78
CA GLN A 57 10.13 -0.55 2.31
C GLN A 57 11.30 -0.69 1.33
N SER A 58 11.04 -0.61 0.01
CA SER A 58 12.08 -0.64 -1.02
C SER A 58 12.69 0.73 -1.36
N GLY A 59 12.42 1.76 -0.56
CA GLY A 59 12.99 3.10 -0.72
C GLY A 59 12.16 4.05 -1.60
N GLY A 60 10.93 3.69 -1.92
CA GLY A 60 9.95 4.57 -2.57
C GLY A 60 10.14 4.79 -4.08
N ARG A 61 11.28 4.41 -4.68
CA ARG A 61 11.56 4.44 -6.15
C ARG A 61 11.05 5.68 -6.89
N GLY A 62 11.22 6.87 -6.31
CA GLY A 62 10.81 8.15 -6.92
C GLY A 62 9.39 8.61 -6.58
N TYR A 63 8.59 7.78 -5.91
CA TYR A 63 7.35 8.21 -5.26
C TYR A 63 7.68 8.92 -3.94
N GLY A 64 6.91 9.97 -3.64
CA GLY A 64 7.04 10.68 -2.36
C GLY A 64 6.71 9.77 -1.18
N LEU A 65 7.63 9.66 -0.21
CA LEU A 65 7.45 8.82 0.97
C LEU A 65 6.16 9.20 1.75
N ASP A 66 5.86 10.49 1.87
CA ASP A 66 4.63 10.96 2.52
C ASP A 66 3.37 10.52 1.75
N SER A 67 3.43 10.56 0.43
CA SER A 67 2.35 10.12 -0.45
C SER A 67 2.10 8.62 -0.32
N LEU A 68 3.16 7.79 -0.33
CA LEU A 68 3.04 6.34 -0.14
C LEU A 68 2.46 5.99 1.24
N LEU A 69 2.97 6.62 2.30
CA LEU A 69 2.46 6.46 3.65
C LEU A 69 0.97 6.83 3.74
N SER A 70 0.61 8.00 3.21
CA SER A 70 -0.78 8.47 3.22
C SER A 70 -1.70 7.56 2.41
N ARG A 71 -1.23 7.08 1.25
CA ARG A 71 -1.96 6.15 0.37
C ARG A 71 -2.22 4.82 1.08
N SER A 72 -1.19 4.23 1.69
CA SER A 72 -1.32 2.97 2.41
C SER A 72 -2.28 3.08 3.60
N ILE A 73 -2.14 4.14 4.41
CA ILE A 73 -3.05 4.43 5.54
C ILE A 73 -4.49 4.56 5.05
N HIS A 74 -4.72 5.31 3.98
CA HIS A 74 -6.07 5.56 3.44
C HIS A 74 -6.75 4.25 3.03
N HIS A 75 -6.10 3.44 2.20
CA HIS A 75 -6.72 2.23 1.66
C HIS A 75 -6.83 1.10 2.70
N PHE A 76 -5.87 0.93 3.62
CA PHE A 76 -6.10 0.00 4.74
C PHE A 76 -7.28 0.44 5.62
N SER A 77 -7.44 1.75 5.88
CA SER A 77 -8.58 2.25 6.66
C SER A 77 -9.91 2.00 5.94
N ARG A 78 -9.95 2.24 4.62
CA ARG A 78 -11.12 1.97 3.78
C ARG A 78 -11.44 0.49 3.71
N TYR A 79 -10.44 -0.37 3.60
CA TYR A 79 -10.62 -1.83 3.66
C TYR A 79 -11.31 -2.26 4.95
N LEU A 80 -10.83 -1.79 6.11
CA LEU A 80 -11.43 -2.11 7.42
C LEU A 80 -12.85 -1.58 7.61
N GLN A 81 -13.22 -0.49 6.92
CA GLN A 81 -14.60 0.01 6.93
C GLN A 81 -15.53 -0.90 6.14
N ARG A 82 -15.03 -1.47 5.04
CA ARG A 82 -15.80 -2.34 4.13
C ARG A 82 -15.85 -3.79 4.61
N GLU A 83 -14.79 -4.25 5.26
CA GLU A 83 -14.60 -5.61 5.77
C GLU A 83 -14.31 -5.61 7.29
N PRO A 84 -15.25 -5.16 8.13
CA PRO A 84 -15.02 -4.97 9.56
C PRO A 84 -14.79 -6.28 10.34
N THR A 85 -15.24 -7.41 9.78
CA THR A 85 -15.12 -8.74 10.38
C THR A 85 -13.92 -9.53 9.87
N ASP A 86 -13.02 -8.92 9.07
CA ASP A 86 -11.83 -9.62 8.57
C ASP A 86 -10.96 -10.09 9.77
N PRO A 87 -10.56 -11.37 9.83
CA PRO A 87 -9.72 -11.89 10.92
C PRO A 87 -8.39 -11.16 11.13
N GLN A 88 -7.85 -10.58 10.06
CA GLN A 88 -6.62 -9.79 10.05
C GLN A 88 -6.85 -8.32 10.47
N SER A 89 -8.08 -7.92 10.80
CA SER A 89 -8.42 -6.54 11.15
C SER A 89 -7.51 -5.96 12.25
N LYS A 90 -7.18 -6.75 13.26
CA LYS A 90 -6.28 -6.33 14.35
C LYS A 90 -4.88 -6.04 13.83
N ALA A 91 -4.33 -6.90 12.97
CA ALA A 91 -3.02 -6.71 12.37
C ALA A 91 -3.00 -5.48 11.46
N ILE A 92 -4.02 -5.30 10.63
CA ILE A 92 -4.14 -4.13 9.74
C ILE A 92 -4.20 -2.83 10.55
N ARG A 93 -4.94 -2.79 11.68
CA ARG A 93 -4.96 -1.61 12.57
C ARG A 93 -3.58 -1.29 13.15
N SER A 94 -2.80 -2.31 13.52
CA SER A 94 -1.43 -2.11 14.00
C SER A 94 -0.52 -1.52 12.91
N VAL A 95 -0.63 -2.02 11.67
CA VAL A 95 0.12 -1.48 10.52
C VAL A 95 -0.26 -0.03 10.26
N ILE A 96 -1.56 0.32 10.26
CA ILE A 96 -2.00 1.73 10.12
C ILE A 96 -1.38 2.62 11.20
N ALA A 97 -1.32 2.17 12.46
CA ALA A 97 -0.74 2.94 13.55
C ALA A 97 0.77 3.17 13.35
N GLN A 98 1.50 2.16 12.88
CA GLN A 98 2.92 2.29 12.56
C GLN A 98 3.15 3.27 11.41
N LEU A 99 2.42 3.14 10.31
CA LEU A 99 2.52 4.03 9.15
C LEU A 99 2.21 5.49 9.52
N ARG A 100 1.20 5.73 10.37
CA ARG A 100 0.90 7.08 10.87
C ARG A 100 2.08 7.67 11.63
N LYS A 101 2.68 6.90 12.54
CA LYS A 101 3.85 7.33 13.32
C LYS A 101 5.04 7.65 12.41
N GLU A 102 5.29 6.86 11.37
CA GLU A 102 6.36 7.11 10.41
C GLU A 102 6.13 8.37 9.59
N ARG A 103 4.90 8.57 9.11
CA ARG A 103 4.50 9.77 8.36
C ARG A 103 4.63 11.04 9.19
N ASP A 104 4.16 10.99 10.44
CA ASP A 104 4.21 12.16 11.31
C ASP A 104 5.68 12.54 11.60
N LYS A 105 6.55 11.55 11.86
CA LYS A 105 8.01 11.76 11.96
C LYS A 105 8.63 12.34 10.68
N LEU A 106 8.23 11.85 9.51
CA LEU A 106 8.73 12.35 8.23
C LEU A 106 8.37 13.84 8.06
N ARG A 107 7.12 14.19 8.33
CA ARG A 107 6.63 15.58 8.24
C ARG A 107 7.30 16.50 9.23
N ASP A 108 7.58 16.05 10.43
CA ASP A 108 8.29 16.84 11.44
C ASP A 108 9.73 17.14 11.00
N ARG A 109 10.41 16.16 10.39
CA ARG A 109 11.76 16.35 9.82
C ARG A 109 11.81 17.31 8.64
N GLN A 110 10.71 17.48 7.92
CA GLN A 110 10.62 18.40 6.78
C GLN A 110 10.29 19.84 7.21
N LYS A 111 9.88 20.05 8.45
CA LYS A 111 9.53 21.36 9.01
C LYS A 111 10.69 22.04 9.75
N GLY A 112 11.74 21.29 10.10
CA GLY A 112 12.95 21.80 10.75
C GLY A 112 14.09 21.94 9.74
#